data_AF-A0A1F9P962-F1
#
_entry.id   AF-A0A1F9P962-F1
#
_cell.length_a   1.000
_cell.length_b   1.000
_cell.length_c   1.000
_cell.angle_alpha   90.00
_cell.angle_beta   90.00
_cell.angle_gamma   90.00
#
_symmetry.space_group_name_H-M   'P 1'
#
loop_
_entity.id
_entity.type
_entity.pdbx_description
1 polymer ?
#
loop_
_entity_poly.entity_id
_entity_poly.type
_entity_poly.pdbx_seq_one_letter_code
_entity_poly.pdbx_strand_id
1 'polypeptide(L)'
;MGPGTYRKLTPADEEKIADLYREGIIYQEIARRLSVSLGRVWQALKRQGAELNRAAERSRAWVTECCPVCGQEFTHYRSKPQKYCGLACSRAEDKAKEWSHRRAMRA
;
A
#
# COMPACT_ATOMS: atom_id res chain seq x y z
N MET A 1 -4.18 19.99 -6.91
CA MET A 1 -3.03 19.32 -6.25
C MET A 1 -2.25 20.40 -5.51
N GLY A 2 -2.32 20.44 -4.17
CA GLY A 2 -1.72 21.52 -3.38
C GLY A 2 -0.20 21.38 -3.24
N PRO A 3 0.56 22.50 -3.14
CA PRO A 3 2.01 22.44 -2.97
C PRO A 3 2.34 22.03 -1.52
N GLY A 4 2.69 20.75 -1.33
CA GLY A 4 3.11 20.25 -0.03
C GLY A 4 4.40 20.90 0.42
N THR A 5 4.34 21.67 1.52
CA THR A 5 5.46 22.30 2.22
C THR A 5 6.26 21.26 2.99
N TYR A 6 6.89 20.31 2.29
CA TYR A 6 7.68 19.28 2.97
C TYR A 6 8.97 19.88 3.57
N ARG A 7 9.23 19.59 4.85
CA ARG A 7 10.48 19.90 5.61
C ARG A 7 11.73 19.55 4.80
N LYS A 8 12.75 20.42 4.77
CA LYS A 8 14.02 20.13 4.08
C LYS A 8 14.59 18.79 4.56
N LEU A 9 14.99 17.95 3.62
CA LEU A 9 15.55 16.62 3.89
C LEU A 9 16.94 16.80 4.50
N THR A 10 17.18 16.22 5.67
CA THR A 10 18.50 16.23 6.31
C THR A 10 19.32 15.00 5.91
N PRO A 11 20.65 15.02 6.05
CA PRO A 11 21.48 13.84 5.78
C PRO A 11 21.03 12.60 6.57
N ALA A 12 20.55 12.79 7.81
CA ALA A 12 20.00 11.73 8.63
C ALA A 12 18.69 11.13 8.07
N ASP A 13 17.87 11.94 7.37
CA ASP A 13 16.70 11.44 6.67
C ASP A 13 17.10 10.65 5.42
N GLU A 14 18.14 11.10 4.71
CA GLU A 14 18.69 10.41 3.53
C GLU A 14 19.27 9.03 3.91
N GLU A 15 19.96 8.91 5.05
CA GLU A 15 20.41 7.62 5.58
C GLU A 15 19.24 6.69 5.93
N LYS A 16 18.21 7.20 6.63
CA LYS A 16 17.01 6.42 6.95
C LYS A 16 16.29 5.92 5.70
N ILE A 17 16.25 6.75 4.65
CA ILE A 17 15.68 6.36 3.36
C ILE A 17 16.44 5.17 2.76
N ALA A 18 17.78 5.22 2.76
CA ALA A 18 18.60 4.11 2.28
C ALA A 18 18.47 2.85 3.12
N ASP A 19 18.40 2.98 4.44
CA ASP A 19 18.22 1.85 5.36
C ASP A 19 16.89 1.14 5.09
N LEU A 20 15.78 1.90 5.09
CA LEU A 20 14.45 1.37 4.77
C LEU A 20 14.39 0.77 3.36
N TYR A 21 15.11 1.34 2.40
CA TYR A 21 15.19 0.79 1.04
C TYR A 21 15.97 -0.53 1.00
N ARG A 22 17.08 -0.64 1.76
CA ARG A 22 17.85 -1.88 1.91
C ARG A 22 17.05 -2.98 2.60
N GLU A 23 16.19 -2.62 3.56
CA GLU A 23 15.20 -3.52 4.17
C GLU A 23 14.10 -3.97 3.19
N GLY A 24 14.06 -3.41 1.97
CA GLY A 24 13.09 -3.76 0.94
C GLY A 24 11.74 -3.05 1.07
N ILE A 25 11.65 -2.02 1.91
CA ILE A 25 10.46 -1.16 2.00
C ILE A 25 10.34 -0.34 0.70
N ILE A 26 9.12 -0.24 0.18
CA ILE A 26 8.83 0.52 -1.04
C ILE A 26 8.76 2.03 -0.77
N TYR A 27 9.02 2.85 -1.79
CA TYR A 27 9.14 4.31 -1.64
C TYR A 27 7.90 4.97 -1.03
N GLN A 28 6.69 4.47 -1.30
CA GLN A 28 5.46 5.00 -0.73
C GLN A 28 5.42 4.89 0.80
N GLU A 29 5.86 3.75 1.34
CA GLU A 29 5.85 3.53 2.79
C GLU A 29 7.01 4.27 3.46
N ILE A 30 8.16 4.39 2.80
CA ILE A 30 9.26 5.27 3.25
C ILE A 30 8.78 6.72 3.35
N ALA A 31 8.11 7.21 2.30
CA ALA A 31 7.52 8.55 2.24
C ALA A 31 6.52 8.77 3.38
N ARG A 32 5.65 7.78 3.64
CA ARG A 32 4.66 7.83 4.73
C ARG A 32 5.32 7.85 6.11
N ARG A 33 6.32 7.00 6.35
CA ARG A 33 7.04 6.90 7.64
C ARG A 33 7.83 8.14 7.98
N LEU A 34 8.42 8.79 6.97
CA LEU A 34 9.27 9.96 7.16
C LEU A 34 8.51 11.29 6.90
N SER A 35 7.23 11.23 6.53
CA SER A 35 6.41 12.40 6.14
C SER A 35 7.10 13.26 5.07
N VAL A 36 7.66 12.61 4.05
CA VAL A 36 8.33 13.26 2.90
C VAL A 36 7.66 12.85 1.60
N SER A 37 7.83 13.65 0.56
CA SER A 37 7.29 13.29 -0.76
C SER A 37 8.05 12.12 -1.39
N LEU A 38 7.35 11.30 -2.18
CA LEU A 38 7.94 10.22 -3.00
C LEU A 38 9.11 10.70 -3.86
N GLY A 39 9.00 11.89 -4.44
CA GLY A 39 10.06 12.49 -5.25
C GLY A 39 11.34 12.76 -4.47
N ARG A 40 11.24 13.08 -3.17
CA ARG A 40 12.41 13.27 -2.30
C ARG A 40 13.06 11.96 -1.90
N VAL A 41 12.26 10.92 -1.65
CA VAL A 41 12.78 9.56 -1.44
C VAL A 41 13.61 9.13 -2.66
N TRP A 42 13.07 9.32 -3.86
CA TRP A 42 13.79 9.06 -5.10
C TRP A 42 15.06 9.89 -5.25
N GLN A 43 14.99 11.20 -4.96
CA GLN A 43 16.14 12.10 -5.10
C GLN A 43 17.27 11.75 -4.10
N ALA A 44 16.91 11.37 -2.87
CA ALA A 44 17.86 10.93 -1.84
C ALA A 44 18.60 9.67 -2.27
N LEU A 45 17.87 8.64 -2.71
CA LEU A 45 18.46 7.39 -3.18
C LEU A 45 19.34 7.60 -4.43
N LYS A 46 18.91 8.49 -5.34
CA LYS A 46 19.70 8.84 -6.54
C LYS A 46 21.02 9.54 -6.18
N ARG A 47 21.03 10.46 -5.20
CA ARG A 47 22.27 11.13 -4.75
C ARG A 47 23.28 10.17 -4.14
N GLN A 48 22.79 9.10 -3.53
CA GLN A 48 23.61 8.05 -2.91
C GLN A 48 24.09 6.99 -3.92
N GLY A 49 23.77 7.15 -5.22
CA GLY A 49 24.21 6.22 -6.25
C GLY A 49 23.48 4.89 -6.24
N ALA A 50 22.36 4.75 -5.52
CA ALA A 50 21.55 3.54 -5.57
C ALA A 50 20.92 3.41 -6.96
N GLU A 51 21.29 2.37 -7.71
CA GLU A 51 20.58 2.00 -8.94
C GLU A 51 19.15 1.57 -8.58
N LEU A 52 18.22 2.51 -8.72
CA LEU A 52 16.83 2.34 -8.34
C LEU A 52 16.15 1.37 -9.31
N ASN A 53 16.05 0.10 -8.91
CA ASN A 53 15.34 -0.91 -9.68
C ASN A 53 13.82 -0.65 -9.66
N ARG A 54 13.32 0.15 -10.60
CA ARG A 54 11.87 0.37 -10.81
C ARG A 54 11.08 -0.93 -11.04
N ALA A 55 11.72 -2.01 -11.49
CA ALA A 55 11.08 -3.31 -11.59
C ALA A 55 10.86 -3.95 -10.20
N ALA A 56 11.76 -3.71 -9.25
CA ALA A 56 11.58 -4.11 -7.85
C ALA A 56 10.44 -3.33 -7.17
N GLU A 57 10.25 -2.05 -7.52
CA GLU A 57 9.09 -1.27 -7.07
C GLU A 57 7.78 -1.80 -7.68
N ARG A 58 7.75 -2.04 -9.00
CA ARG A 58 6.58 -2.58 -9.69
C ARG A 58 6.17 -3.97 -9.21
N SER A 59 7.12 -4.84 -8.90
CA SER A 59 6.82 -6.18 -8.36
C SER A 59 6.24 -6.10 -6.95
N ARG A 60 6.76 -5.21 -6.09
CA ARG A 60 6.25 -4.98 -4.73
C ARG A 60 4.95 -4.16 -4.68
N ALA A 61 4.49 -3.63 -5.81
CA ALA A 61 3.19 -2.95 -5.92
C ALA A 61 2.00 -3.91 -5.89
N TRP A 62 2.22 -5.21 -6.14
CA TRP A 62 1.20 -6.25 -6.05
C TRP A 62 1.30 -6.95 -4.69
N VAL A 63 0.17 -7.06 -4.00
CA VAL A 63 0.05 -7.79 -2.74
C VAL A 63 -0.93 -8.94 -2.92
N THR A 64 -0.58 -10.10 -2.36
CA THR A 64 -1.46 -11.26 -2.29
C THR A 64 -2.14 -11.25 -0.93
N GLU A 65 -3.47 -11.27 -0.92
CA GLU A 65 -4.27 -11.35 0.29
C GLU A 65 -5.36 -12.42 0.13
N CYS A 66 -5.82 -12.99 1.26
CA CYS A 66 -6.87 -14.00 1.26
C CYS A 66 -8.25 -13.33 1.31
N CYS A 67 -9.20 -13.82 0.51
CA CYS A 67 -10.56 -13.32 0.54
C CYS A 67 -11.28 -13.75 1.83
N PRO A 68 -11.91 -12.83 2.60
CA PRO A 68 -12.60 -13.18 3.84
C PRO A 68 -13.90 -13.97 3.64
N VAL A 69 -14.41 -14.06 2.41
CA VAL A 69 -15.69 -14.74 2.09
C VAL A 69 -15.46 -16.17 1.63
N CYS A 70 -14.52 -16.39 0.70
CA CYS A 70 -14.27 -17.72 0.12
C CYS A 70 -12.91 -18.32 0.49
N GLY A 71 -12.04 -17.57 1.18
CA GLY A 71 -10.69 -18.01 1.53
C GLY A 71 -9.68 -18.02 0.37
N GLN A 72 -10.10 -17.73 -0.86
CA GLN A 72 -9.21 -17.77 -2.02
C GLN A 72 -8.20 -16.61 -1.99
N GLU A 73 -6.95 -16.93 -2.30
CA GLU A 73 -5.89 -15.95 -2.50
C GLU A 73 -6.15 -15.12 -3.77
N PHE A 74 -5.93 -13.80 -3.68
CA PHE A 74 -6.02 -12.92 -4.83
C PHE A 74 -4.95 -11.84 -4.75
N THR A 75 -4.46 -11.42 -5.91
CA THR A 75 -3.49 -10.33 -6.01
C THR A 75 -4.18 -9.03 -6.36
N HIS A 76 -3.71 -7.94 -5.77
CA HIS A 76 -4.17 -6.61 -6.13
C HIS A 76 -3.07 -5.57 -5.93
N TYR A 77 -3.28 -4.40 -6.51
CA TYR A 77 -2.36 -3.28 -6.31
C TYR A 77 -2.47 -2.76 -4.88
N ARG A 78 -1.33 -2.67 -4.18
CA ARG A 78 -1.25 -2.06 -2.83
C ARG A 78 -1.80 -0.63 -2.81
N SER A 79 -1.69 0.11 -3.93
CA SER A 79 -2.25 1.46 -4.07
C SER A 79 -3.78 1.50 -4.11
N LYS A 80 -4.44 0.38 -4.42
CA LYS A 80 -5.89 0.24 -4.48
C LYS A 80 -6.29 -1.05 -3.76
N PRO A 81 -6.35 -1.02 -2.41
CA PRO A 81 -6.63 -2.22 -1.62
C PRO A 81 -8.01 -2.78 -2.00
N GLN A 82 -8.05 -4.04 -2.41
CA GLN A 82 -9.28 -4.73 -2.76
C GLN A 82 -9.61 -5.71 -1.64
N LYS A 83 -10.83 -5.65 -1.10
CA LYS A 83 -11.24 -6.45 0.07
C LYS A 83 -11.61 -7.90 -0.28
N TYR A 84 -12.02 -8.17 -1.52
CA TYR A 84 -12.53 -9.48 -1.95
C TYR A 84 -11.86 -9.93 -3.23
N CYS A 85 -11.79 -11.24 -3.48
CA CYS A 85 -11.23 -11.77 -4.73
C CYS A 85 -12.03 -11.37 -5.98
N GLY A 86 -13.28 -10.92 -5.83
CA GLY A 86 -14.09 -10.41 -6.93
C GLY A 86 -15.48 -9.92 -6.49
N LEU A 87 -16.25 -9.44 -7.47
CA LEU A 87 -17.58 -8.85 -7.27
C LEU A 87 -18.59 -9.86 -6.69
N ALA A 88 -18.44 -11.14 -7.00
CA ALA A 88 -19.29 -12.21 -6.47
C ALA A 88 -19.17 -12.31 -4.94
N CYS A 89 -17.94 -12.34 -4.42
CA CYS A 89 -17.68 -12.38 -2.97
C CYS A 89 -18.09 -11.08 -2.29
N SER A 90 -17.90 -9.93 -2.94
CA SER A 90 -18.39 -8.65 -2.42
C SER A 90 -19.92 -8.64 -2.23
N ARG A 91 -20.66 -9.19 -3.19
CA ARG A 91 -22.13 -9.27 -3.14
C ARG A 91 -22.64 -10.35 -2.20
N ALA A 92 -21.88 -11.42 -1.99
CA ALA A 92 -22.21 -12.46 -1.02
C ALA A 92 -22.18 -11.94 0.42
N GLU A 93 -21.21 -11.07 0.76
CA GLU A 93 -21.16 -10.40 2.07
C GLU A 93 -22.40 -9.50 2.31
N ASP A 94 -22.88 -8.81 1.27
CA ASP A 94 -24.11 -7.99 1.32
C ASP A 94 -25.36 -8.83 1.65
N LYS A 95 -25.52 -9.98 0.98
CA LYS A 95 -26.63 -10.92 1.25
C LYS A 95 -26.55 -11.54 2.65
N ALA A 96 -25.34 -11.82 3.16
CA ALA A 96 -25.14 -12.34 4.52
C ALA A 96 -25.55 -11.31 5.59
N LYS A 97 -25.30 -10.01 5.37
CA LYS A 97 -25.78 -8.92 6.23
C LYS A 97 -27.29 -8.73 6.11
N GLU A 98 -27.85 -8.79 4.90
CA GLU A 98 -29.28 -8.60 4.66
C GLU A 98 -30.13 -9.71 5.31
N TRP A 99 -29.65 -10.96 5.31
CA TRP A 99 -30.30 -12.08 5.99
C TRP A 99 -30.23 -11.97 7.52
N SER A 100 -29.07 -11.58 8.07
CA SER A 100 -28.93 -11.31 9.51
C SER A 100 -29.83 -10.15 9.98
N HIS A 101 -29.95 -9.07 9.20
CA HIS A 101 -30.84 -7.95 9.51
C HIS A 101 -32.33 -8.35 9.41
N ARG A 102 -32.71 -9.13 8.38
CA ARG A 102 -34.10 -9.60 8.19
C ARG A 102 -34.54 -10.62 9.25
N ARG A 103 -33.61 -11.43 9.79
CA ARG A 103 -33.87 -12.31 10.96
C ARG A 103 -33.97 -11.53 12.27
N ALA A 104 -33.16 -10.49 12.46
CA ALA A 104 -33.22 -9.62 13.64
C ALA A 104 -34.53 -8.80 13.72
N MET A 105 -35.12 -8.43 12.58
CA MET A 105 -36.38 -7.67 12.49
C MET A 105 -37.67 -8.53 12.60
N ARG A 106 -37.53 -9.85 12.76
CA ARG A 106 -38.65 -10.81 12.92
C ARG A 106 -38.68 -11.48 14.31
N ALA A 107 -37.77 -11.09 15.21
CA ALA A 107 -37.78 -11.40 16.64
C ALA A 107 -38.43 -10.25 17.40
#